data_AF-A0A529FFC2-F1
#
_entry.id   AF-A0A529FFC2-F1
#
_cell.length_a   1.000
_cell.length_b   1.000
_cell.length_c   1.000
_cell.angle_alpha   90.00
_cell.angle_beta   90.00
_cell.angle_gamma   90.00
#
_symmetry.space_group_name_H-M   'P 1'
#
loop_
_entity.id
_entity.type
_entity.pdbx_description
1 polymer ?
#
loop_
_entity_poly.entity_id
_entity_poly.type
_entity_poly.pdbx_seq_one_letter_code
_entity_poly.pdbx_strand_id
1 'polypeptide(L)'
;LLDLTLRNRLLNFPDSKKTIPFLCTDVGYLEDRLMAGASIRLISLPEQNPLGERDAVLYREVHGRDLQRGFAAEALLRDELPSTLDGRQLESRLIDLYRQVRNDFAEGGANTLFLAVGFLRWKKKAEDERSYRAPLLLVPVKIERRSATSHFTLRFHEDE
;
A
#
# COMPACT_ATOMS: atom_id res chain seq x y z
N LEU A 1 20.05 -14.47 -13.91
CA LEU A 1 19.75 -15.66 -13.08
C LEU A 1 18.66 -15.26 -12.09
N LEU A 2 17.63 -16.09 -11.90
CA LEU A 2 16.54 -15.80 -10.94
C LEU A 2 16.99 -16.16 -9.51
N ASP A 3 16.93 -15.23 -8.55
CA ASP A 3 17.29 -15.49 -7.16
C ASP A 3 16.14 -16.22 -6.44
N LEU A 4 16.33 -17.51 -6.12
CA LEU A 4 15.36 -18.34 -5.42
C LEU A 4 15.55 -18.36 -3.90
N THR A 5 16.42 -17.51 -3.36
CA THR A 5 16.66 -17.42 -1.92
C THR A 5 15.61 -16.55 -1.22
N LEU A 6 15.51 -16.65 0.11
CA LEU A 6 14.64 -15.80 0.92
C LEU A 6 15.08 -14.33 0.98
N ARG A 7 16.19 -13.95 0.32
CA ARG A 7 16.59 -12.55 0.12
C ARG A 7 15.75 -11.90 -0.97
N ASN A 8 15.20 -12.69 -1.89
CA ASN A 8 14.30 -12.20 -2.91
C ASN A 8 12.96 -11.78 -2.28
N ARG A 9 12.64 -10.48 -2.40
CA ARG A 9 11.40 -9.89 -1.87
C ARG A 9 10.13 -10.37 -2.57
N LEU A 10 10.26 -10.97 -3.76
CA LEU A 10 9.17 -11.63 -4.48
C LEU A 10 8.84 -13.00 -3.89
N LEU A 11 9.75 -13.60 -3.13
CA LEU A 11 9.52 -14.88 -2.42
C LEU A 11 9.27 -14.67 -0.93
N ASN A 12 9.89 -13.64 -0.34
CA ASN A 12 9.77 -13.31 1.06
C ASN A 12 9.67 -11.80 1.23
N PHE A 13 8.44 -11.31 1.42
CA PHE A 13 8.09 -9.91 1.61
C PHE A 13 7.94 -9.58 3.10
N PRO A 14 9.00 -9.09 3.78
CA PRO A 14 8.92 -8.67 5.16
C PRO A 14 8.23 -7.31 5.29
N ASP A 15 7.55 -7.10 6.41
CA ASP A 15 7.08 -5.76 6.77
C ASP A 15 8.29 -4.85 7.01
N SER A 16 8.32 -3.69 6.34
CA SER A 16 9.43 -2.74 6.47
C SER A 16 8.95 -1.29 6.40
N LYS A 17 9.81 -0.35 6.76
CA LYS A 17 9.53 1.08 6.58
C LYS A 17 9.44 1.49 5.11
N LYS A 18 9.96 0.67 4.18
CA LYS A 18 9.86 0.88 2.72
C LYS A 18 8.55 0.35 2.12
N THR A 19 7.59 -0.04 2.95
CA THR A 19 6.31 -0.59 2.50
C THR A 19 5.18 0.14 3.21
N ILE A 20 4.11 0.44 2.48
CA ILE A 20 2.91 1.10 3.02
C ILE A 20 1.73 0.13 2.85
N PRO A 21 1.14 -0.35 3.96
CA PRO A 21 -0.05 -1.18 3.90
C PRO A 21 -1.29 -0.33 3.59
N PHE A 22 -2.16 -0.83 2.74
CA PHE A 22 -3.44 -0.19 2.40
C PHE A 22 -4.62 -1.11 2.72
N LEU A 23 -5.72 -0.50 3.16
CA LEU A 23 -7.01 -1.16 3.28
C LEU A 23 -7.81 -0.84 2.01
N CYS A 24 -7.79 -1.77 1.05
CA CYS A 24 -8.58 -1.70 -0.17
C CYS A 24 -9.74 -2.68 -0.06
N THR A 25 -10.97 -2.20 -0.23
CA THR A 25 -12.18 -3.02 -0.17
C THR A 25 -12.58 -3.59 -1.53
N ASP A 26 -12.19 -2.93 -2.62
CA ASP A 26 -12.45 -3.35 -3.99
C ASP A 26 -11.21 -3.12 -4.87
N VAL A 27 -10.48 -4.20 -5.12
CA VAL A 27 -9.26 -4.18 -5.95
C VAL A 27 -9.58 -3.95 -7.42
N GLY A 28 -10.70 -4.47 -7.91
CA GLY A 28 -11.11 -4.32 -9.31
C GLY A 28 -11.41 -2.85 -9.62
N TYR A 29 -12.18 -2.20 -8.74
CA TYR A 29 -12.43 -0.77 -8.87
C TYR A 29 -11.12 0.04 -8.84
N LEU A 30 -10.20 -0.23 -7.90
CA LEU A 30 -8.92 0.49 -7.84
C LEU A 30 -8.11 0.33 -9.13
N GLU A 31 -8.08 -0.88 -9.68
CA GLU A 31 -7.37 -1.19 -10.91
C GLU A 31 -7.97 -0.47 -12.12
N ASP A 32 -9.29 -0.54 -12.31
CA ASP A 32 -10.00 0.20 -13.36
C ASP A 32 -9.71 1.71 -13.29
N ARG A 33 -9.71 2.29 -12.08
CA ARG A 33 -9.41 3.72 -11.88
C ARG A 33 -7.96 4.05 -12.24
N LEU A 34 -7.00 3.21 -11.83
CA LEU A 34 -5.59 3.41 -12.15
C LEU A 34 -5.35 3.33 -13.67
N MET A 35 -5.93 2.33 -14.33
CA MET A 35 -5.85 2.15 -15.79
C MET A 35 -6.51 3.30 -16.55
N ALA A 36 -7.57 3.89 -16.02
CA ALA A 36 -8.17 5.11 -16.56
C ALA A 36 -7.34 6.40 -16.34
N GLY A 37 -6.13 6.29 -15.75
CA GLY A 37 -5.23 7.41 -15.49
C GLY A 37 -5.63 8.28 -14.30
N ALA A 38 -6.54 7.79 -13.43
CA ALA A 38 -6.96 8.51 -12.24
C ALA A 38 -5.79 8.76 -11.28
N SER A 39 -5.93 9.81 -10.47
CA SER A 39 -4.97 10.16 -9.42
C SER A 39 -5.55 9.79 -8.07
N ILE A 40 -5.03 8.70 -7.49
CA ILE A 40 -5.55 8.13 -6.25
C ILE A 40 -4.83 8.77 -5.07
N ARG A 41 -5.54 9.54 -4.23
CA ARG A 41 -4.96 10.19 -3.06
C ARG A 41 -4.68 9.17 -1.97
N LEU A 42 -3.51 9.27 -1.34
CA LEU A 42 -3.12 8.40 -0.23
C LEU A 42 -3.46 9.09 1.10
N ILE A 43 -4.27 8.44 1.94
CA ILE A 43 -4.74 9.00 3.22
C ILE A 43 -4.42 8.05 4.37
N SER A 44 -4.33 8.58 5.59
CA SER A 44 -4.29 7.76 6.80
C SER A 44 -5.70 7.26 7.09
N LEU A 45 -5.84 6.05 7.62
CA LEU A 45 -7.13 5.57 8.10
C LEU A 45 -7.37 6.06 9.55
N PRO A 46 -6.41 5.94 10.49
CA PRO A 46 -6.58 6.46 11.84
C PRO A 46 -6.93 7.96 11.93
N GLU A 47 -6.28 8.84 11.16
CA GLU A 47 -6.51 10.29 11.29
C GLU A 47 -7.84 10.75 10.67
N GLN A 48 -8.25 10.13 9.57
CA GLN A 48 -9.45 10.52 8.83
C GLN A 48 -10.71 9.76 9.27
N ASN A 49 -10.56 8.66 10.04
CA ASN A 49 -11.66 7.94 10.67
C ASN A 49 -11.64 8.09 12.21
N PRO A 50 -12.01 9.27 12.75
CA PRO A 50 -11.96 9.56 14.19
C PRO A 50 -12.95 8.75 15.04
N LEU A 51 -13.90 8.05 14.41
CA LEU A 51 -14.83 7.13 15.10
C LEU A 51 -14.10 5.87 15.61
N GLY A 52 -12.95 5.51 15.01
CA GLY A 52 -12.14 4.37 15.45
C GLY A 52 -11.42 4.58 16.80
N GLU A 53 -11.24 5.83 17.24
CA GLU A 53 -10.55 6.14 18.51
C GLU A 53 -11.51 6.26 19.70
N ARG A 54 -12.79 6.58 19.47
CA ARG A 54 -13.70 7.00 20.56
C ARG A 54 -14.26 5.87 21.43
N ASP A 55 -14.15 4.60 21.04
CA ASP A 55 -14.68 3.47 21.81
C ASP A 55 -13.69 2.28 21.91
N ALA A 56 -12.51 2.55 22.46
CA ALA A 56 -11.43 1.58 22.49
C ALA A 56 -11.73 0.32 23.32
N VAL A 57 -12.38 0.37 24.49
CA VAL A 57 -12.17 -0.75 25.44
C VAL A 57 -13.09 -1.96 25.23
N LEU A 58 -14.28 -1.85 24.60
CA LEU A 58 -15.25 -2.97 24.56
C LEU A 58 -15.82 -3.37 23.18
N TYR A 59 -15.65 -2.57 22.10
CA TYR A 59 -16.32 -2.81 20.80
C TYR A 59 -15.39 -3.27 19.65
N ARG A 60 -14.12 -3.54 19.94
CA ARG A 60 -13.04 -3.54 18.94
C ARG A 60 -12.96 -4.75 17.99
N GLU A 61 -13.54 -5.90 18.31
CA GLU A 61 -13.24 -7.12 17.54
C GLU A 61 -14.18 -7.39 16.36
N VAL A 62 -15.45 -7.00 16.44
CA VAL A 62 -16.44 -7.25 15.37
C VAL A 62 -16.86 -5.94 14.70
N HIS A 63 -17.37 -4.97 15.45
CA HIS A 63 -17.92 -3.72 14.89
C HIS A 63 -16.85 -2.74 14.36
N GLY A 64 -15.67 -2.68 14.99
CA GLY A 64 -14.60 -1.78 14.55
C GLY A 64 -14.03 -2.10 13.17
N ARG A 65 -13.99 -3.40 12.80
CA ARG A 65 -13.53 -3.84 11.47
C ARG A 65 -14.52 -3.45 10.37
N ASP A 66 -15.81 -3.54 10.65
CA ASP A 66 -16.86 -3.16 9.71
C ASP A 66 -16.88 -1.64 9.48
N LEU A 67 -16.67 -0.84 10.52
CA LEU A 67 -16.56 0.62 10.41
C LEU A 67 -15.36 1.05 9.56
N GLN A 68 -14.19 0.43 9.77
CA GLN A 68 -13.00 0.70 8.97
C GLN A 68 -13.18 0.30 7.51
N ARG A 69 -13.81 -0.86 7.25
CA ARG A 69 -14.15 -1.31 5.90
C ARG A 69 -15.15 -0.39 5.23
N GLY A 70 -16.20 0.04 5.94
CA GLY A 70 -17.20 0.98 5.42
C GLY A 70 -16.56 2.30 4.99
N PHE A 71 -15.76 2.91 5.89
CA PHE A 71 -15.01 4.12 5.56
C PHE A 71 -14.07 3.92 4.37
N ALA A 72 -13.36 2.80 4.32
CA ALA A 72 -12.44 2.53 3.21
C ALA A 72 -13.15 2.35 1.87
N ALA A 73 -14.34 1.73 1.87
CA ALA A 73 -15.17 1.65 0.67
C ALA A 73 -15.63 3.03 0.19
N GLU A 74 -16.10 3.90 1.10
CA GLU A 74 -16.47 5.26 0.75
C GLU A 74 -15.29 6.12 0.28
N ALA A 75 -14.11 5.94 0.90
CA ALA A 75 -12.89 6.62 0.50
C ALA A 75 -12.48 6.23 -0.92
N LEU A 76 -12.57 4.94 -1.25
CA LEU A 76 -12.21 4.45 -2.57
C LEU A 76 -13.10 5.06 -3.67
N LEU A 77 -14.39 5.27 -3.41
CA LEU A 77 -15.30 5.96 -4.33
C LEU A 77 -14.92 7.44 -4.58
N ARG A 78 -14.12 8.05 -3.69
CA ARG A 78 -13.57 9.40 -3.84
C ARG A 78 -12.15 9.41 -4.42
N ASP A 79 -11.71 8.29 -5.01
CA ASP A 79 -10.32 8.08 -5.45
C ASP A 79 -9.31 8.27 -4.30
N GLU A 80 -9.66 7.84 -3.08
CA GLU A 80 -8.77 7.83 -1.92
C GLU A 80 -8.43 6.40 -1.49
N LEU A 81 -7.15 6.11 -1.24
CA LEU A 81 -6.68 4.81 -0.76
C LEU A 81 -6.18 4.93 0.68
N PRO A 82 -6.93 4.40 1.66
CA PRO A 82 -6.55 4.50 3.08
C PRO A 82 -5.44 3.54 3.46
N SER A 83 -4.42 4.05 4.16
CA SER A 83 -3.38 3.26 4.83
C SER A 83 -3.73 3.01 6.29
N THR A 84 -3.39 1.83 6.81
CA THR A 84 -3.55 1.54 8.23
C THR A 84 -2.51 2.23 9.13
N LEU A 85 -1.57 2.99 8.54
CA LEU A 85 -0.58 3.79 9.28
C LEU A 85 -1.21 5.08 9.80
N ASP A 86 -0.75 5.56 10.96
CA ASP A 86 -1.01 6.95 11.39
C ASP A 86 -0.40 7.95 10.41
N GLY A 87 -0.87 9.19 10.39
CA GLY A 87 -0.47 10.14 9.34
C GLY A 87 0.99 10.56 9.43
N ARG A 88 1.59 10.65 10.63
CA ARG A 88 3.03 10.91 10.77
C ARG A 88 3.86 9.81 10.15
N GLN A 89 3.52 8.54 10.43
CA GLN A 89 4.20 7.39 9.86
C GLN A 89 3.98 7.30 8.36
N LEU A 90 2.75 7.52 7.89
CA LEU A 90 2.40 7.50 6.48
C LEU A 90 3.19 8.57 5.71
N GLU A 91 3.16 9.82 6.18
CA GLU A 91 3.85 10.94 5.55
C GLU A 91 5.36 10.71 5.48
N SER A 92 5.99 10.27 6.58
CA SER A 92 7.42 9.96 6.60
C SER A 92 7.77 8.88 5.57
N ARG A 93 7.00 7.79 5.48
CA ARG A 93 7.27 6.71 4.53
C ARG A 93 7.04 7.15 3.08
N LEU A 94 6.02 7.97 2.82
CA LEU A 94 5.75 8.51 1.49
C LEU A 94 6.86 9.45 1.02
N ILE A 95 7.39 10.29 1.91
CA ILE A 95 8.55 11.16 1.61
C ILE A 95 9.78 10.33 1.26
N ASP A 96 10.08 9.32 2.08
CA ASP A 96 11.24 8.46 1.86
C ASP A 96 11.12 7.67 0.55
N LEU A 97 9.93 7.09 0.28
CA LEU A 97 9.65 6.38 -0.97
C LEU A 97 9.74 7.31 -2.18
N TYR A 98 9.14 8.49 -2.12
CA TYR A 98 9.19 9.47 -3.21
C TYR A 98 10.63 9.86 -3.56
N ARG A 99 11.47 10.09 -2.55
CA ARG A 99 12.90 10.39 -2.75
C ARG A 99 13.66 9.21 -3.34
N GLN A 100 13.46 8.02 -2.78
CA GLN A 100 14.13 6.81 -3.25
C GLN A 100 13.81 6.51 -4.71
N VAL A 101 12.52 6.50 -5.08
CA VAL A 101 12.07 6.17 -6.44
C VAL A 101 12.61 7.17 -7.47
N ARG A 102 12.67 8.46 -7.12
CA ARG A 102 13.28 9.47 -7.98
C ARG A 102 14.78 9.27 -8.17
N ASN A 103 15.50 8.85 -7.13
CA ASN A 103 16.92 8.54 -7.23
C ASN A 103 17.14 7.28 -8.07
N ASP A 104 16.38 6.20 -7.80
CA ASP A 104 16.47 4.95 -8.54
C ASP A 104 16.19 5.17 -10.03
N PHE A 105 15.20 5.99 -10.37
CA PHE A 105 14.89 6.34 -11.75
C PHE A 105 15.98 7.18 -12.41
N ALA A 106 16.57 8.14 -11.68
CA ALA A 106 17.66 8.97 -12.20
C ALA A 106 18.94 8.17 -12.46
N GLU A 107 19.22 7.14 -11.66
CA GLU A 107 20.42 6.29 -11.78
C GLU A 107 20.24 5.15 -12.77
N GLY A 108 19.07 4.49 -12.77
CA GLY A 108 18.84 3.24 -13.48
C GLY A 108 17.81 3.31 -14.61
N GLY A 109 17.09 4.42 -14.76
CA GLY A 109 16.05 4.60 -15.79
C GLY A 109 14.84 3.67 -15.65
N ALA A 110 14.74 2.91 -14.55
CA ALA A 110 13.72 1.89 -14.36
C ALA A 110 12.80 2.22 -13.18
N ASN A 111 11.52 1.88 -13.31
CA ASN A 111 10.57 2.01 -12.20
C ASN A 111 10.84 0.96 -11.12
N THR A 112 11.05 1.41 -9.88
CA THR A 112 11.24 0.54 -8.71
C THR A 112 10.04 0.53 -7.76
N LEU A 113 8.96 1.26 -8.10
CA LEU A 113 7.75 1.37 -7.28
C LEU A 113 6.59 0.54 -7.85
N PHE A 114 6.07 -0.33 -7.01
CA PHE A 114 4.97 -1.22 -7.35
C PHE A 114 3.92 -1.26 -6.24
N LEU A 115 2.65 -1.33 -6.63
CA LEU A 115 1.56 -1.69 -5.75
C LEU A 115 1.44 -3.22 -5.75
N ALA A 116 1.67 -3.83 -4.58
CA ALA A 116 1.50 -5.25 -4.39
C ALA A 116 0.02 -5.57 -4.11
N VAL A 117 -0.59 -6.37 -4.98
CA VAL A 117 -1.99 -6.78 -4.88
C VAL A 117 -2.02 -8.25 -4.47
N GLY A 118 -2.50 -8.50 -3.25
CA GLY A 118 -2.58 -9.84 -2.66
C GLY A 118 -1.21 -10.45 -2.33
N PHE A 119 -1.21 -11.40 -1.40
CA PHE A 119 -0.01 -12.13 -0.99
C PHE A 119 -0.31 -13.62 -0.82
N LEU A 120 0.52 -14.46 -1.44
CA LEU A 120 0.57 -15.89 -1.15
C LEU A 120 1.31 -16.08 0.17
N ARG A 121 0.67 -16.70 1.16
CA ARG A 121 1.34 -17.19 2.36
C ARG A 121 1.81 -18.62 2.14
N TRP A 122 3.09 -18.87 2.30
CA TRP A 122 3.70 -20.19 2.06
C TRP A 122 4.71 -20.56 3.15
N LYS A 123 5.08 -21.84 3.20
CA LYS A 123 6.07 -22.40 4.13
C LYS A 123 7.05 -23.28 3.35
N LYS A 124 8.28 -23.45 3.84
CA LYS A 124 9.25 -24.35 3.17
C LYS A 124 8.83 -25.82 3.35
N LYS A 125 8.33 -26.16 4.52
CA LYS A 125 7.66 -27.43 4.82
C LYS A 125 6.30 -27.15 5.45
N ALA A 126 5.35 -28.04 5.24
CA ALA A 126 3.98 -27.88 5.78
C ALA A 126 3.97 -27.69 7.31
N GLU A 127 4.90 -28.37 7.99
CA GLU A 127 5.08 -28.42 9.45
C GLU A 127 5.77 -27.18 10.03
N ASP A 128 6.42 -26.34 9.21
CA ASP A 128 7.16 -25.18 9.72
C ASP A 128 6.20 -24.19 10.40
N GLU A 129 6.57 -23.66 11.57
CA GLU A 129 5.79 -22.57 12.19
C GLU A 129 5.92 -21.26 11.42
N ARG A 130 7.10 -21.02 10.85
CA ARG A 130 7.41 -19.80 10.11
C ARG A 130 6.74 -19.84 8.73
N SER A 131 5.95 -18.81 8.44
CA SER A 131 5.42 -18.56 7.11
C SER A 131 6.06 -17.35 6.46
N TYR A 132 6.11 -17.37 5.13
CA TYR A 132 6.61 -16.30 4.27
C TYR A 132 5.45 -15.77 3.42
N ARG A 133 5.62 -14.56 2.89
CA ARG A 133 4.64 -13.94 2.00
C ARG A 133 5.31 -13.58 0.68
N ALA A 134 4.64 -13.87 -0.43
CA ALA A 134 5.06 -13.49 -1.77
C ALA A 134 3.93 -12.66 -2.41
N PRO A 135 4.20 -11.48 -3.00
CA PRO A 135 3.16 -10.73 -3.71
C PRO A 135 2.60 -11.57 -4.87
N LEU A 136 1.27 -11.53 -5.07
CA LEU A 136 0.63 -12.26 -6.18
C LEU A 136 0.72 -11.47 -7.49
N LEU A 137 0.45 -10.17 -7.40
CA LEU A 137 0.49 -9.24 -8.53
C LEU A 137 1.26 -7.98 -8.11
N LEU A 138 2.03 -7.44 -9.04
CA LEU A 138 2.72 -6.17 -8.90
C LEU A 138 2.24 -5.24 -10.01
N VAL A 139 1.58 -4.17 -9.62
CA VAL A 139 1.10 -3.14 -10.55
C VAL A 139 2.12 -2.00 -10.55
N PRO A 140 2.73 -1.64 -11.70
CA PRO A 140 3.65 -0.52 -11.77
C PRO A 140 2.89 0.79 -11.52
N VAL A 141 3.39 1.57 -10.57
CA VAL A 141 2.75 2.82 -10.16
C VAL A 141 3.79 3.89 -9.92
N LYS A 142 3.38 5.14 -10.06
CA LYS A 142 4.17 6.32 -9.71
C LYS A 142 3.53 7.06 -8.56
N ILE A 143 4.39 7.64 -7.72
CA ILE A 143 4.00 8.50 -6.61
C ILE A 143 4.24 9.96 -7.00
N GLU A 144 3.18 10.76 -7.00
CA GLU A 144 3.21 12.16 -7.42
C GLU A 144 2.89 13.09 -6.26
N ARG A 145 3.57 14.25 -6.22
CA ARG A 145 3.31 15.34 -5.29
C ARG A 145 3.65 16.68 -5.94
N ARG A 146 2.69 17.61 -5.99
CA ARG A 146 2.86 18.92 -6.67
C ARG A 146 3.74 19.91 -5.90
N SER A 147 3.70 19.89 -4.57
CA SER A 147 4.47 20.77 -3.70
C SER A 147 4.76 20.11 -2.36
N ALA A 148 5.65 20.68 -1.54
CA ALA A 148 5.97 20.19 -0.19
C ALA A 148 4.79 20.25 0.80
N THR A 149 3.67 20.87 0.43
CA THR A 149 2.43 20.94 1.23
C THR A 149 1.29 20.15 0.59
N SER A 150 1.45 19.67 -0.65
CA SER A 150 0.42 18.89 -1.34
C SER A 150 0.32 17.48 -0.77
N HIS A 151 -0.83 16.84 -0.95
CA HIS A 151 -0.97 15.41 -0.69
C HIS A 151 -0.21 14.57 -1.72
N PHE A 152 0.18 13.37 -1.31
CA PHE A 152 0.71 12.36 -2.22
C PHE A 152 -0.45 11.66 -2.94
N THR A 153 -0.22 11.36 -4.21
CA THR A 153 -1.14 10.60 -5.04
C THR A 153 -0.41 9.46 -5.73
N LEU A 154 -1.15 8.39 -6.03
CA LEU A 154 -0.71 7.24 -6.79
C LEU A 154 -1.33 7.30 -8.18
N ARG A 155 -0.56 6.99 -9.22
CA ARG A 155 -1.06 6.82 -10.59
C ARG A 155 -0.45 5.58 -11.21
N PHE A 156 -1.11 5.03 -12.22
CA PHE A 156 -0.51 3.99 -13.03
C PHE A 156 0.78 4.50 -13.70
N HIS A 157 1.78 3.64 -13.78
CA HIS A 157 3.00 3.88 -14.52
C HIS A 157 2.96 3.02 -15.79
N GLU A 158 2.77 3.65 -16.94
CA GLU A 158 2.91 3.01 -18.25
C GLU A 158 4.41 2.78 -18.51
N ASP A 159 4.80 1.56 -18.89
CA ASP A 159 6.14 1.29 -19.41
C ASP A 159 6.19 1.84 -20.84
N GLU A 160 7.08 2.81 -21.11
CA GLU A 160 7.49 3.19 -22.49
C GLU A 160 8.45 2.16 -23.08
#